data_AF-A0A966Z4A6-F1
#
_entry.id   AF-A0A966Z4A6-F1
#
_cell.length_a   1.000
_cell.length_b   1.000
_cell.length_c   1.000
_cell.angle_alpha   90.00
_cell.angle_beta   90.00
_cell.angle_gamma   90.00
#
_symmetry.space_group_name_H-M   'P 1'
#
loop_
_entity.id
_entity.type
_entity.pdbx_description
1 polymer ?
#
loop_
_entity_poly.entity_id
_entity_poly.type
_entity_poly.pdbx_seq_one_letter_code
_entity_poly.pdbx_strand_id
1 'polypeptide(L)' 'MEAFGGVGYNVTTPEELTDALNKSLASGKPTVINAVIDETAGTESGRLTNLNPASTATKK' A
#
# COMPACT_ATOMS: atom_id res chain seq x y z
N MET A 1 -8.33 9.80 9.05
CA MET A 1 -9.64 9.88 8.34
C MET A 1 -10.75 10.35 9.24
N GLU A 2 -10.80 9.88 10.48
CA GLU A 2 -11.87 10.21 11.43
C GLU A 2 -12.00 11.72 11.71
N ALA A 3 -10.88 12.44 11.75
CA ALA A 3 -10.86 13.90 11.89
C ALA A 3 -11.58 14.67 10.74
N PHE A 4 -11.87 14.01 9.62
CA PHE A 4 -12.55 14.58 8.45
C PHE A 4 -13.88 13.88 8.12
N GLY A 5 -14.45 13.13 9.07
CA GLY A 5 -15.70 12.40 8.89
C GLY A 5 -15.60 11.11 8.06
N GLY A 6 -14.38 10.69 7.73
CA GLY A 6 -14.08 9.40 7.10
C GLY A 6 -13.79 8.29 8.11
N VAL A 7 -13.59 7.07 7.62
CA VAL A 7 -13.24 5.90 8.44
C VAL A 7 -11.77 5.52 8.23
N GLY A 8 -11.07 5.11 9.29
CA GLY A 8 -9.70 4.63 9.22
C GLY A 8 -9.60 3.18 9.69
N TYR A 9 -8.83 2.37 8.99
CA TYR A 9 -8.48 1.01 9.42
C TYR A 9 -6.96 0.85 9.43
N ASN A 10 -6.44 0.04 10.34
CA ASN A 10 -5.06 -0.44 10.34
C ASN A 10 -5.10 -1.97 10.33
N VAL A 11 -4.46 -2.59 9.35
CA VAL A 11 -4.54 -4.04 9.11
C VAL A 11 -3.16 -4.63 8.88
N THR A 12 -2.97 -5.84 9.38
CA THR A 12 -1.69 -6.58 9.35
C THR A 12 -1.81 -7.93 8.64
N THR A 13 -3.03 -8.36 8.32
CA THR A 13 -3.30 -9.63 7.64
C THR A 13 -4.19 -9.44 6.41
N PRO A 14 -4.15 -10.37 5.44
CA PRO A 14 -5.06 -10.36 4.28
C PRO A 14 -6.55 -10.45 4.67
N GLU A 15 -6.87 -11.18 5.74
CA GLU A 15 -8.23 -11.33 6.25
C GLU A 15 -8.77 -10.00 6.81
N GLU A 16 -7.96 -9.31 7.61
CA GLU A 16 -8.29 -7.97 8.13
C GLU A 16 -8.46 -6.96 7.00
N LEU A 17 -7.61 -7.01 5.98
CA LEU A 17 -7.73 -6.15 4.80
C LEU A 17 -9.05 -6.40 4.06
N THR A 18 -9.41 -7.67 3.87
CA THR A 18 -10.65 -8.06 3.19
C THR A 18 -11.89 -7.57 3.96
N ASP A 19 -11.89 -7.76 5.28
CA ASP A 19 -12.97 -7.29 6.15
C ASP A 19 -13.09 -5.75 6.16
N ALA A 20 -11.96 -5.03 6.30
CA ALA A 20 -11.92 -3.58 6.25
C ALA A 20 -12.42 -3.03 4.90
N LEU A 21 -12.05 -3.67 3.80
CA LEU A 21 -12.53 -3.31 2.46
C LEU A 21 -14.05 -3.47 2.37
N ASN A 22 -14.60 -4.62 2.77
CA ASN A 22 -16.04 -4.86 2.72
C ASN A 22 -16.82 -3.84 3.58
N LYS A 23 -16.34 -3.56 4.79
CA LYS A 23 -16.94 -2.55 5.67
C LYS A 23 -16.87 -1.15 5.08
N SER A 24 -15.76 -0.78 4.46
CA SER A 24 -15.59 0.53 3.82
C SER A 24 -16.59 0.74 2.69
N LEU A 25 -16.74 -0.26 1.81
CA LEU A 25 -17.69 -0.24 0.69
C LEU A 25 -19.13 -0.17 1.20
N ALA A 26 -19.49 -1.01 2.17
CA ALA A 26 -20.83 -1.02 2.76
C ALA A 26 -21.18 0.30 3.46
N SER A 27 -20.19 1.00 4.02
CA SER A 27 -20.40 2.28 4.72
C SER A 27 -20.65 3.47 3.77
N GLY A 28 -20.19 3.40 2.52
CA GLY A 28 -20.23 4.51 1.57
C GLY A 28 -19.43 5.75 1.98
N LYS A 29 -18.60 5.66 3.04
CA LYS A 29 -17.83 6.79 3.57
C LYS A 29 -16.43 6.84 2.97
N PRO A 30 -15.83 8.04 2.82
CA PRO A 30 -14.41 8.17 2.53
C PRO A 30 -13.58 7.38 3.55
N THR A 31 -12.77 6.44 3.07
CA THR A 31 -12.04 5.50 3.93
C THR A 31 -10.58 5.39 3.50
N VAL A 32 -9.67 5.30 4.49
CA VAL A 32 -8.27 4.91 4.28
C VAL A 32 -8.00 3.65 5.09
N ILE A 33 -7.40 2.66 4.44
CA ILE A 33 -6.94 1.42 5.07
C ILE A 33 -5.41 1.43 5.04
N ASN A 34 -4.78 1.51 6.20
CA ASN A 34 -3.34 1.34 6.36
C ASN A 34 -3.02 -0.15 6.40
N ALA A 35 -2.58 -0.72 5.28
CA ALA A 35 -2.13 -2.10 5.18
C ALA A 35 -0.62 -2.19 5.46
N VAL A 36 -0.25 -2.89 6.53
CA VAL A 36 1.15 -3.13 6.86
C VAL A 36 1.73 -4.16 5.89
N ILE A 37 2.80 -3.79 5.19
CA ILE A 37 3.51 -4.63 4.21
C ILE A 37 4.95 -4.81 4.67
N ASP A 38 5.52 -5.98 4.40
CA ASP A 38 6.95 -6.25 4.60
C ASP A 38 7.79 -5.29 3.73
N GLU A 39 8.75 -4.61 4.35
CA GLU A 39 9.62 -3.62 3.69
C GLU A 39 10.44 -4.21 2.52
N THR A 40 10.65 -5.54 2.53
CA THR A 40 11.43 -6.28 1.53
C THR A 40 10.59 -6.93 0.44
N ALA A 41 9.25 -6.87 0.54
CA ALA A 41 8.35 -7.52 -0.42
C ALA A 41 8.39 -6.88 -1.83
N GLY A 42 8.87 -5.64 -1.92
CA GLY A 42 8.96 -4.90 -3.18
C GLY A 42 10.28 -5.11 -3.92
N THR A 43 10.24 -5.07 -5.25
CA THR A 43 11.42 -4.89 -6.10
C THR A 43 11.46 -3.48 -6.67
N GLU A 44 12.67 -2.98 -6.97
CA GLU A 44 12.83 -1.67 -7.62
C GLU A 44 12.11 -1.66 -8.99
N SER A 45 11.15 -0.75 -9.15
CA SER A 45 10.28 -0.58 -10.33
C SER A 45 9.36 -1.77 -10.68
N GLY A 46 9.25 -2.78 -9.82
CA GLY A 46 8.33 -3.90 -10.02
C GLY A 46 8.59 -4.63 -11.35
N ARG A 47 7.59 -4.69 -12.24
CA ARG A 47 7.73 -5.31 -13.58
C ARG A 47 8.60 -4.48 -14.54
N LEU A 48 8.80 -3.19 -14.25
CA LEU A 48 9.53 -2.26 -15.10
C LEU A 48 11.02 -2.17 -14.76
N THR A 49 11.57 -3.07 -13.94
CA THR A 49 13.00 -3.10 -13.59
C THR A 49 13.92 -3.02 -14.80
N ASN A 50 13.53 -3.61 -15.95
CA ASN A 50 14.31 -3.55 -17.18
C ASN A 50 14.45 -2.13 -17.77
N LEU A 51 13.68 -1.15 -17.28
CA LEU A 51 13.75 0.25 -17.66
C LEU A 51 14.50 1.10 -16.63
N ASN A 52 15.05 0.49 -15.57
CA ASN A 52 15.82 1.23 -14.58
C ASN A 52 17.04 1.87 -15.24
N PRO A 53 17.33 3.14 -14.97
CA PRO A 53 18.52 3.79 -15.48
C PRO A 53 19.76 3.08 -14.92
N ALA A 54 20.56 2.50 -15.82
CA ALA A 54 21.85 1.95 -15.44
C ALA A 54 22.78 3.11 -15.03
N SER A 55 23.38 3.03 -13.85
CA SER A 55 24.42 3.98 -13.45
C SER A 55 25.55 3.97 -14.47
N THR A 56 25.81 5.11 -15.11
CA THR A 56 26.95 5.31 -16.02
C THR A 56 28.25 5.65 -15.27
N ALA A 57 28.18 5.77 -13.94
CA ALA A 57 29.34 6.04 -13.11
C ALA A 57 30.25 4.81 -13.02
N THR A 58 31.45 4.91 -13.57
CA THR A 58 32.53 3.95 -13.33
C THR A 58 32.90 4.02 -11.84
N LYS A 59 32.84 2.87 -11.14
CA LYS A 59 33.43 2.75 -9.80
C LYS A 59 34.91 3.12 -9.90
N LYS A 60 35.34 4.13 -9.12
CA LYS A 60 36.75 4.45 -8.91
C LYS A 60 37.44 3.37 -8.09
#